data_AF-A0A6P0P722-F1
#
_entry.id   AF-A0A6P0P722-F1
#
_cell.length_a   1.000
_cell.length_b   1.000
_cell.length_c   1.000
_cell.angle_alpha   90.00
_cell.angle_beta   90.00
_cell.angle_gamma   90.00
#
_symmetry.space_group_name_H-M   'P 1'
#
loop_
_entity.id
_entity.type
_entity.pdbx_description
1 polymer ?
#
loop_
_entity_poly.entity_id
_entity_poly.type
_entity_poly.pdbx_seq_one_letter_code
_entity_poly.pdbx_strand_id
1 'polypeptide(L)' 'MEAIPVPSRIHYELLLQLLEKKTILAVDYHTKQHEKARELIVTVRKALALQKQFEESCKQANLPIEYQWSLNETEK' A
#
# COMPACT_ATOMS: atom_id res chain seq x y z
N MET A 1 -8.37 22.47 10.80
CA MET A 1 -7.82 21.13 11.12
C MET A 1 -6.92 20.76 9.97
N GLU A 2 -5.68 20.40 10.26
CA GLU A 2 -4.77 19.90 9.23
C GLU A 2 -5.31 18.57 8.68
N ALA A 3 -5.17 18.36 7.38
CA ALA A 3 -5.64 17.14 6.74
C ALA A 3 -4.83 15.95 7.23
N ILE A 4 -5.49 14.80 7.41
CA ILE A 4 -4.82 13.57 7.80
C ILE A 4 -4.00 13.10 6.59
N PRO A 5 -2.66 12.99 6.73
CA PRO A 5 -1.83 12.51 5.64
C PRO A 5 -2.02 11.01 5.48
N VAL A 6 -2.38 10.56 4.28
CA VAL A 6 -2.47 9.14 3.93
C VAL A 6 -1.59 8.85 2.73
N PRO A 7 -0.96 7.67 2.67
CA PRO A 7 -0.13 7.32 1.52
C PRO A 7 -0.99 7.18 0.27
N SER A 8 -0.53 7.74 -0.86
CA SER A 8 -1.23 7.57 -2.13
C SER A 8 -1.30 6.10 -2.54
N ARG A 9 -2.42 5.70 -3.16
CA ARG A 9 -2.68 4.30 -3.59
C ARG A 9 -1.62 3.77 -4.55
N ILE A 10 -0.98 4.67 -5.31
CA ILE A 10 0.08 4.34 -6.26
C ILE A 10 1.25 3.58 -5.62
N HIS A 11 1.53 3.81 -4.33
CA HIS A 11 2.58 3.09 -3.60
C HIS A 11 2.28 1.59 -3.48
N TYR A 12 1.03 1.26 -3.13
CA TYR A 12 0.60 -0.13 -3.02
C TYR A 12 0.53 -0.80 -4.38
N GLU A 13 0.09 -0.08 -5.41
CA GLU A 13 0.02 -0.60 -6.77
C GLU A 13 1.40 -0.90 -7.35
N LEU A 14 2.36 0.03 -7.22
CA LEU A 14 3.73 -0.19 -7.66
C LEU A 14 4.38 -1.37 -6.92
N LEU A 15 4.21 -1.43 -5.60
CA LEU A 15 4.74 -2.51 -4.79
C LEU A 15 4.12 -3.86 -5.19
N LEU A 16 2.80 -3.93 -5.37
CA LEU A 16 2.13 -5.14 -5.82
C LEU A 16 2.58 -5.56 -7.22
N GLN A 17 2.70 -4.64 -8.16
CA GLN A 17 3.20 -4.95 -9.51
C GLN A 17 4.61 -5.51 -9.49
N LEU A 18 5.50 -4.96 -8.66
CA LEU A 18 6.86 -5.49 -8.51
C LEU A 18 6.83 -6.92 -7.94
N LEU A 19 6.05 -7.14 -6.89
CA LEU A 19 5.95 -8.44 -6.25
C LEU A 19 5.34 -9.51 -7.18
N GLU A 20 4.27 -9.17 -7.89
CA GLU A 20 3.50 -10.09 -8.73
C GLU A 20 4.14 -10.33 -10.10
N LYS A 21 4.83 -9.34 -10.68
CA LYS A 21 5.40 -9.44 -12.05
C LYS A 21 6.91 -9.64 -12.08
N LYS A 22 7.62 -9.37 -10.99
CA LYS A 22 9.07 -9.53 -10.93
C LYS A 22 9.46 -10.53 -9.85
N THR A 23 9.07 -10.29 -8.61
CA THR A 23 9.53 -11.11 -7.48
C THR A 23 9.04 -12.55 -7.60
N ILE A 24 7.74 -12.79 -7.66
CA ILE A 24 7.18 -14.16 -7.68
C ILE A 24 7.66 -14.97 -8.90
N LEU A 25 7.92 -14.31 -10.03
CA LEU A 25 8.42 -14.95 -11.25
C LEU A 25 9.92 -15.25 -11.20
N ALA A 26 10.67 -14.54 -10.34
CA ALA A 26 12.09 -14.75 -10.15
C ALA A 26 12.40 -15.82 -9.10
N VAL A 27 11.40 -16.36 -8.40
CA VAL A 27 11.58 -17.40 -7.38
C VAL A 27 10.95 -18.72 -7.80
N ASP A 28 11.66 -19.83 -7.60
CA ASP A 28 11.14 -21.16 -7.87
C ASP A 28 9.94 -21.51 -7.00
N TYR A 29 8.90 -22.07 -7.62
CA TYR A 29 7.59 -22.32 -7.01
C TYR A 29 7.62 -23.15 -5.71
N HIS A 30 8.52 -24.14 -5.62
CA HIS A 30 8.62 -25.06 -4.49
C HIS A 30 9.53 -24.57 -3.35
N THR A 31 9.95 -23.31 -3.40
CA THR A 31 10.86 -22.74 -2.40
C THR A 31 10.11 -21.99 -1.30
N LYS A 32 10.72 -21.93 -0.12
CA LYS A 32 10.25 -21.09 1.00
C LYS A 32 10.18 -19.61 0.60
N GLN A 33 11.04 -19.18 -0.30
CA GLN A 33 11.10 -17.81 -0.81
C GLN A 33 9.85 -17.49 -1.66
N HIS A 34 9.35 -18.44 -2.46
CA HIS A 34 8.10 -18.27 -3.21
C HIS A 34 6.89 -18.17 -2.28
N GLU A 35 6.84 -19.00 -1.23
CA GLU A 35 5.81 -18.89 -0.19
C GLU A 35 5.85 -17.52 0.52
N LYS A 36 7.06 -17.05 0.87
CA LYS A 36 7.26 -15.72 1.49
C LYS A 36 6.87 -14.57 0.56
N ALA A 37 7.18 -14.67 -0.73
CA ALA A 37 6.75 -13.68 -1.72
C ALA A 37 5.21 -13.64 -1.83
N ARG A 38 4.55 -14.81 -1.82
CA ARG A 38 3.08 -14.89 -1.82
C ARG A 38 2.48 -14.31 -0.54
N GLU A 39 3.05 -14.60 0.63
CA GLU A 39 2.64 -14.03 1.92
C GLU A 39 2.75 -12.49 1.90
N LEU A 40 3.83 -11.96 1.33
CA LEU A 40 4.04 -10.53 1.18
C LEU A 40 2.98 -9.88 0.28
N ILE A 41 2.68 -10.47 -0.88
CA ILE A 41 1.60 -9.99 -1.78
C ILE A 41 0.26 -9.94 -1.04
N VAL A 42 -0.10 -11.01 -0.33
CA VAL A 42 -1.36 -11.07 0.44
C VAL A 42 -1.40 -9.99 1.51
N THR A 43 -0.29 -9.77 2.21
CA THR A 43 -0.18 -8.76 3.27
C THR A 43 -0.33 -7.35 2.72
N VAL A 44 0.32 -7.04 1.61
CA VAL A 44 0.20 -5.72 0.96
C VAL A 44 -1.23 -5.46 0.48
N ARG A 45 -1.91 -6.47 -0.11
CA ARG A 45 -3.33 -6.34 -0.49
C ARG A 45 -4.23 -6.09 0.71
N LYS A 46 -3.97 -6.75 1.85
CA LYS A 46 -4.70 -6.51 3.11
C LYS A 46 -4.46 -5.09 3.63
N ALA A 47 -3.21 -4.63 3.61
CA ALA A 47 -2.88 -3.26 4.02
C ALA A 47 -3.62 -2.21 3.17
N LEU A 48 -3.68 -2.41 1.85
CA LEU A 48 -4.47 -1.55 0.95
C LEU A 48 -5.97 -1.54 1.29
N ALA A 49 -6.54 -2.71 1.62
CA ALA A 49 -7.93 -2.79 2.04
C ALA A 49 -8.19 -2.08 3.38
N LEU A 50 -7.29 -2.23 4.35
CA LEU A 50 -7.36 -1.55 5.64
C LEU A 50 -7.26 -0.04 5.48
N GLN A 51 -6.38 0.46 4.61
CA GLN A 51 -6.30 1.88 4.33
C GLN A 51 -7.58 2.43 3.72
N LYS A 52 -8.23 1.70 2.79
CA LYS A 52 -9.53 2.13 2.25
C LYS A 52 -10.58 2.26 3.36
N GLN A 53 -10.64 1.30 4.27
CA GLN A 53 -11.55 1.37 5.42
C GLN A 53 -11.24 2.57 6.32
N PHE A 54 -9.96 2.88 6.53
CA PHE A 54 -9.53 4.08 7.26
C PHE A 54 -9.97 5.36 6.54
N GLU A 55 -9.74 5.47 5.23
CA GLU A 55 -10.19 6.59 4.39
C GLU A 55 -11.71 6.78 4.48
N GLU A 56 -12.48 5.69 4.45
CA GLU A 56 -13.94 5.72 4.59
C GLU A 56 -14.37 6.19 5.99
N SER A 57 -13.70 5.72 7.05
CA SER A 57 -13.96 6.16 8.42
C SER A 57 -13.68 7.66 8.60
N CYS A 58 -12.57 8.16 8.07
CA CYS A 58 -12.24 9.58 8.09
C CYS A 58 -13.29 10.42 7.33
N LYS A 59 -13.75 9.96 6.16
CA LYS A 59 -14.83 10.62 5.41
C LYS A 59 -16.13 10.66 6.20
N GLN A 60 -16.52 9.56 6.85
CA GLN A 60 -17.71 9.50 7.70
C GLN A 60 -17.63 10.46 8.89
N ALA A 61 -16.43 10.67 9.44
CA ALA A 61 -16.16 11.62 10.52
C ALA A 61 -15.97 13.07 10.05
N ASN A 62 -16.15 13.37 8.75
CA ASN A 62 -15.85 14.66 8.13
C ASN A 62 -14.41 15.16 8.38
N LEU A 63 -13.46 14.24 8.49
CA LEU A 63 -12.04 14.55 8.64
C LEU A 63 -11.42 14.73 7.25
N PRO A 64 -10.76 15.86 6.97
CA PRO A 64 -10.07 16.07 5.69
C PRO A 64 -8.90 15.10 5.55
N ILE A 65 -8.72 14.56 4.34
CA ILE A 65 -7.66 13.61 4.00
C ILE A 65 -6.79 14.23 2.90
N GLU A 66 -5.47 14.10 3.03
CA GLU A 66 -4.50 14.50 2.02
C GLU A 66 -3.65 13.31 1.59
N TYR A 67 -3.59 13.06 0.28
CA TYR A 67 -2.81 11.95 -0.27
C TYR A 67 -1.38 12.39 -0.53
N GLN A 68 -0.45 11.81 0.22
CA GLN A 68 0.98 12.10 0.10
C GLN A 68 1.71 11.05 -0.74
N TRP A 69 2.62 11.50 -1.59
CA TRP A 69 3.37 10.65 -2.53
C TRP A 69 4.83 10.50 -2.08
N SER A 70 5.26 11.33 -1.14
CA SER A 70 6.57 11.28 -0.53
C SER A 70 6.52 11.95 0.84
N LEU A 71 7.46 11.62 1.71
CA LEU A 71 7.62 12.29 3.01
C LEU A 71 8.28 13.68 2.86
N ASN A 72 8.68 14.06 1.65
CA ASN A 72 9.44 15.28 1.35
C ASN A 72 8.56 16.41 0.81
N GLU A 73 7.25 16.39 1.06
CA GLU A 73 6.35 17.50 0.69
C GLU A 73 6.50 18.72 1.61
N THR A 74 7.55 18.77 2.42
CA THR A 74 8.00 19.99 3.10
C THR A 74 8.79 20.84 2.12
N GLU A 75 8.11 21.81 1.51
CA GLU A 75 8.53 23.21 1.39
C GLU A 75 7.66 23.90 0.32
N LYS A 76 6.52 24.46 0.76
CA LYS A 76 5.92 25.67 0.16
C LYS A 76 4.92 26.33 1.10
#